data_AF-A0A356ALU5-F1
#
_entry.id   AF-A0A356ALU5-F1
#
_cell.length_a   1.000
_cell.length_b   1.000
_cell.length_c   1.000
_cell.angle_alpha   90.00
_cell.angle_beta   90.00
_cell.angle_gamma   90.00
#
_symmetry.space_group_name_H-M   'P 1'
#
loop_
_entity.id
_entity.type
_entity.pdbx_description
1 polymer ?
#
loop_
_entity_poly.entity_id
_entity_poly.type
_entity_poly.pdbx_seq_one_letter_code
_entity_poly.pdbx_strand_id
1 'polypeptide(L)'
;CLLPVERLFLSDPSVEVSGAQAVRFLNGGPLALDRLPPHPRLSRQGSRFRVLSPEKRFLGLGAVDLEKQELVILKLFGEKGTA
;
A
#
# COMPACT_ATOMS: atom_id res chain seq x y z
N CYS A 1 -6.16 -3.59 26.24
CA CYS A 1 -4.91 -3.67 25.45
C CYS A 1 -5.16 -2.95 24.12
N LEU A 2 -4.33 -1.96 23.76
CA LEU A 2 -4.40 -1.29 22.46
C LEU A 2 -3.60 -2.11 21.44
N LEU A 3 -4.21 -2.40 20.29
CA LEU A 3 -3.58 -3.16 19.21
C LEU A 3 -3.23 -2.24 18.04
N PRO A 4 -2.20 -2.55 17.24
CA PRO A 4 -1.90 -1.81 16.01
C PRO A 4 -3.09 -1.83 15.05
N VAL A 5 -3.35 -0.68 14.41
CA VAL A 5 -4.45 -0.51 13.46
C VAL A 5 -4.40 -1.48 12.28
N GLU A 6 -3.20 -1.90 11.87
CA GLU A 6 -3.00 -2.88 10.80
C GLU A 6 -3.74 -4.20 11.06
N ARG A 7 -3.95 -4.58 12.34
CA ARG A 7 -4.62 -5.85 12.67
C ARG A 7 -6.05 -5.93 12.11
N LEU A 8 -6.71 -4.79 11.86
CA LEU A 8 -8.03 -4.74 11.24
C LEU A 8 -8.03 -5.18 9.77
N PHE A 9 -6.87 -5.22 9.12
CA PHE A 9 -6.72 -5.44 7.69
C PHE A 9 -5.92 -6.69 7.34
N LEU A 10 -5.73 -7.62 8.28
CA LEU A 10 -4.94 -8.84 8.05
C LEU A 10 -5.54 -9.77 6.98
N SER A 11 -6.83 -9.63 6.67
CA SER A 11 -7.48 -10.34 5.54
C SER A 11 -7.06 -9.80 4.17
N ASP A 12 -6.58 -8.56 4.11
CA ASP A 12 -6.03 -7.96 2.89
C ASP A 12 -4.55 -8.40 2.75
N PRO A 13 -4.11 -8.82 1.54
CA PRO A 13 -2.70 -9.14 1.28
C PRO A 13 -1.85 -7.90 1.47
N SER A 14 -0.56 -8.09 1.73
CA SER A 14 0.41 -7.00 1.79
C SER A 14 1.26 -6.91 0.54
N VAL A 15 1.68 -5.70 0.21
CA VAL A 15 2.75 -5.43 -0.74
C VAL A 15 3.85 -4.64 -0.04
N GLU A 16 5.07 -5.13 -0.10
CA GLU A 16 6.25 -4.41 0.38
C GLU A 16 6.78 -3.55 -0.76
N VAL A 17 6.99 -2.25 -0.49
CA VAL A 17 7.41 -1.27 -1.49
C VAL A 17 8.79 -0.73 -1.16
N SER A 18 9.51 -0.22 -2.16
CA SER A 18 10.80 0.46 -1.94
C SER A 18 10.64 1.73 -1.11
N GLY A 19 11.75 2.24 -0.54
CA GLY A 19 11.74 3.50 0.21
C GLY A 19 11.19 4.69 -0.60
N ALA A 20 11.53 4.79 -1.88
CA ALA A 20 11.01 5.85 -2.76
C ALA A 20 9.49 5.72 -3.00
N GLN A 21 8.99 4.49 -3.18
CA GLN A 21 7.55 4.23 -3.30
C GLN A 21 6.83 4.49 -1.98
N ALA A 22 7.43 4.17 -0.83
CA ALA A 22 6.87 4.48 0.48
C ALA A 22 6.67 5.99 0.66
N VAL A 23 7.68 6.79 0.33
CA VAL A 23 7.59 8.26 0.34
C VAL A 23 6.51 8.76 -0.62
N ARG A 24 6.46 8.24 -1.85
CA ARG A 24 5.42 8.60 -2.83
C ARG A 24 4.02 8.32 -2.29
N PHE A 25 3.81 7.12 -1.73
CA PHE A 25 2.54 6.67 -1.18
C PHE A 25 2.09 7.55 0.00
N LEU A 26 2.98 7.85 0.95
CA LEU A 26 2.71 8.74 2.08
C LEU A 26 2.45 10.20 1.67
N ASN A 27 2.94 10.60 0.50
CA ASN A 27 2.61 11.89 -0.11
C ASN A 27 1.28 11.89 -0.88
N GLY A 28 0.52 10.79 -0.84
CA GLY A 28 -0.76 10.66 -1.53
C GLY A 28 -0.64 10.27 -3.01
N GLY A 29 0.57 9.97 -3.48
CA GLY A 29 0.79 9.49 -4.84
C GLY A 29 0.42 8.01 -4.97
N PRO A 30 -0.31 7.59 -6.02
CA PRO A 30 -0.57 6.17 -6.29
C PRO A 30 0.74 5.39 -6.54
N LEU A 31 0.69 4.08 -6.83
CA LEU A 31 1.88 3.30 -7.21
C LEU A 31 1.60 2.54 -8.51
N ALA A 32 2.51 2.58 -9.49
CA ALA A 32 2.33 1.82 -10.73
C ALA A 32 2.36 0.31 -10.46
N LEU A 33 1.40 -0.45 -11.00
CA LEU A 33 1.24 -1.89 -10.72
C LEU A 33 2.42 -2.73 -11.23
N ASP A 34 3.04 -2.31 -12.34
CA ASP A 34 4.21 -2.95 -12.95
C ASP A 34 5.49 -2.86 -12.09
N ARG A 35 5.50 -1.94 -11.11
CA ARG A 35 6.60 -1.76 -10.14
C ARG A 35 6.30 -2.37 -8.77
N LEU A 36 5.22 -3.12 -8.64
CA LEU A 36 4.89 -3.86 -7.42
C LEU A 36 5.36 -5.32 -7.55
N PRO A 37 5.76 -5.95 -6.43
CA PRO A 37 5.95 -7.40 -6.38
C PRO A 37 4.73 -8.14 -6.97
N PRO A 38 4.95 -9.14 -7.84
CA PRO A 38 3.86 -9.88 -8.46
C PRO A 38 2.92 -10.50 -7.42
N HIS A 39 1.63 -10.29 -7.58
CA HIS A 39 0.62 -10.92 -6.74
C HIS A 39 -0.68 -11.15 -7.54
N PRO A 40 -1.35 -12.32 -7.45
CA PRO A 40 -2.53 -12.62 -8.27
C PRO A 40 -3.67 -11.62 -8.12
N ARG A 41 -3.82 -10.99 -6.95
CA ARG A 41 -4.86 -9.96 -6.73
C ARG A 41 -4.56 -8.62 -7.40
N LEU A 42 -3.35 -8.37 -7.91
CA LEU A 42 -3.02 -7.14 -8.65
C LEU A 42 -3.68 -7.08 -10.03
N SER A 43 -4.13 -8.22 -10.58
CA SER A 43 -4.87 -8.27 -11.85
C SER A 43 -6.39 -8.17 -11.67
N ARG A 44 -6.87 -7.88 -10.46
CA ARG A 44 -8.31 -7.79 -10.16
C ARG A 44 -8.65 -6.39 -9.66
N GLN A 45 -9.49 -5.69 -10.43
CA GLN A 45 -10.02 -4.36 -10.12
C GLN A 45 -10.57 -4.29 -8.69
N GLY A 46 -10.22 -3.23 -7.97
CA GLY A 46 -10.70 -2.95 -6.62
C GLY A 46 -10.09 -3.82 -5.52
N SER A 47 -9.18 -4.76 -5.86
CA SER A 47 -8.49 -5.56 -4.85
C SER A 47 -7.69 -4.65 -3.92
N ARG A 48 -7.87 -4.86 -2.61
CA ARG A 48 -7.21 -4.08 -1.57
C ARG A 48 -5.89 -4.71 -1.15
N PHE A 49 -4.92 -3.86 -0.83
CA PHE A 49 -3.62 -4.25 -0.31
C PHE A 49 -3.25 -3.39 0.89
N ARG A 50 -2.65 -4.02 1.90
CA ARG A 50 -1.82 -3.32 2.89
C ARG A 50 -0.50 -2.94 2.22
N VAL A 51 -0.10 -1.69 2.34
CA VAL A 51 1.17 -1.20 1.80
C VAL A 51 2.17 -1.10 2.94
N LEU A 52 3.30 -1.80 2.80
CA LEU A 52 4.35 -1.87 3.82
C LEU A 52 5.63 -1.22 3.30
N SER A 53 6.36 -0.52 4.18
CA SER A 53 7.71 -0.03 3.88
C SER A 53 8.73 -1.18 3.83
N PRO A 54 9.97 -0.94 3.36
CA PRO A 54 11.05 -1.94 3.45
C PRO A 54 11.33 -2.40 4.89
N GLU A 55 11.05 -1.55 5.88
CA GLU A 55 11.16 -1.89 7.31
C GLU A 55 9.92 -2.61 7.86
N LYS A 56 9.03 -3.11 6.97
CA LYS A 56 7.76 -3.77 7.29
C LYS A 56 6.78 -2.92 8.10
N ARG A 57 6.88 -1.58 8.00
CA ARG A 57 5.92 -0.68 8.65
C ARG A 57 4.67 -0.51 7.80
N PHE A 58 3.50 -0.62 8.42
CA PHE A 58 2.23 -0.36 7.76
C PHE A 58 2.06 1.13 7.41
N LEU A 59 2.01 1.43 6.10
CA LEU A 59 1.86 2.78 5.58
C LEU A 59 0.40 3.14 5.33
N GLY A 60 -0.37 2.17 4.85
CA GLY A 60 -1.80 2.30 4.68
C GLY A 60 -2.38 1.29 3.69
N LEU A 61 -3.52 1.66 3.11
CA LEU A 61 -4.29 0.81 2.21
C LEU A 61 -4.29 1.38 0.80
N GLY A 62 -4.01 0.51 -0.17
CA GLY A 62 -4.18 0.78 -1.59
C GLY A 62 -5.24 -0.10 -2.21
N ALA A 63 -5.84 0.35 -3.31
CA ALA A 63 -6.77 -0.43 -4.11
C ALA A 63 -6.30 -0.47 -5.58
N VAL A 64 -6.45 -1.62 -6.22
CA VAL A 64 -6.08 -1.80 -7.63
C VAL A 64 -7.05 -1.04 -8.53
N ASP A 65 -6.49 -0.19 -9.39
CA ASP A 65 -7.16 0.48 -10.50
C ASP A 65 -6.47 0.07 -11.82
N LEU A 66 -7.07 -0.88 -12.52
CA LEU A 66 -6.60 -1.44 -13.79
C LEU A 66 -6.80 -0.47 -14.95
N GLU A 67 -7.71 0.51 -14.85
CA GLU A 67 -7.85 1.53 -15.90
C GLU A 67 -6.64 2.47 -15.88
N LYS A 68 -6.17 2.83 -14.67
CA LYS A 68 -4.97 3.66 -14.48
C LYS A 68 -3.66 2.86 -14.45
N GLN A 69 -3.74 1.53 -14.37
CA GLN A 69 -2.59 0.65 -14.09
C GLN A 69 -1.85 1.05 -12.81
N GLU A 70 -2.61 1.41 -11.77
CA GLU A 70 -2.08 1.90 -10.51
C GLU A 70 -2.74 1.23 -9.29
N LEU A 71 -2.00 1.17 -8.18
CA LEU A 71 -2.53 1.00 -6.84
C LEU A 71 -2.83 2.39 -6.28
N VAL A 72 -4.10 2.78 -6.31
CA VAL A 72 -4.56 4.08 -5.83
C VAL A 72 -4.68 4.11 -4.30
N ILE A 73 -4.53 5.28 -3.70
CA ILE A 73 -4.63 5.46 -2.25
C ILE A 73 -6.08 5.27 -1.80
N LEU A 74 -6.31 4.33 -0.88
CA LEU A 74 -7.60 4.19 -0.18
C LEU A 74 -7.56 4.92 1.16
N LYS A 75 -6.50 4.72 1.95
CA LYS A 75 -6.31 5.39 3.24
C LYS A 75 -4.86 5.36 3.69
N LEU A 76 -4.33 6.48 4.16
CA LEU A 76 -3.01 6.56 4.79
C LEU A 76 -3.13 6.43 6.32
N PHE A 77 -2.17 5.71 6.91
CA PHE A 77 -2.06 5.53 8.37
C PHE A 77 -0.64 5.83 8.88
N GLY A 78 0.38 5.71 8.02
CA GLY A 78 1.75 6.08 8.37
C GLY A 78 1.98 7.58 8.38
N GLU A 79 2.96 8.02 9.16
CA GLU A 79 3.39 9.41 9.21
C GLU A 79 4.39 9.70 8.09
N LYS A 80 4.36 10.94 7.57
CA LYS A 80 5.43 11.43 6.70
C LYS A 80 6.70 11.50 7.54
N GLY A 81 7.72 10.73 7.19
CA GLY A 81 9.03 10.91 7.80
C GLY A 81 9.48 12.35 7.57
N THR A 82 9.69 13.11 8.64
CA THR A 82 10.41 14.38 8.58
C THR A 82 11.79 14.09 8.02
N ALA A 83 12.04 14.58 6.80
CA ALA A 83 13.37 14.63 6.20
C ALA A 83 14.28 15.56 7.02
#